data_AF-A0A2T0GSH0-F1
#
_entry.id   AF-A0A2T0GSH0-F1
#
_cell.length_a   1.000
_cell.length_b   1.000
_cell.length_c   1.000
_cell.angle_alpha   90.00
_cell.angle_beta   90.00
_cell.angle_gamma   90.00
#
_symmetry.space_group_name_H-M   'P 1'
#
loop_
_entity.id
_entity.type
_entity.pdbx_description
1 polymer ?
#
loop_
_entity_poly.entity_id
_entity_poly.type
_entity_poly.pdbx_seq_one_letter_code
_entity_poly.pdbx_strand_id
1 'polypeptide(L)'
;MTSTETAPKTNSERRLGKLGYALDKRFSRLQQEYLRDEPAAKADLARLRRGLGKPAGSVPEIWELTIGSVPEALSWDRDEPSRAEQASHAAFTLFALHQQSLTVAVHEPGTSFGRAVGKLRSKNTRSQEAVTNRFMAVSTAESVDEVLVHIRGLITQLRSEREGFDYARLADDLTGLLTPGRAKRVRLAWGRDFYRTSAESATGGDNEENDSTDENTEE
;
A
#
# COMPACT_ATOMS: atom_id res chain seq x y z
N MET A 1 36.24 19.12 -12.06
CA MET A 1 34.78 19.05 -12.29
C MET A 1 34.43 17.61 -12.59
N THR A 2 34.10 16.83 -11.56
CA THR A 2 33.68 15.44 -11.68
C THR A 2 32.25 15.36 -11.18
N SER A 3 31.31 15.24 -12.11
CA SER A 3 29.91 14.97 -11.83
C SER A 3 29.80 13.59 -11.20
N THR A 4 29.38 13.53 -9.95
CA THR A 4 29.00 12.27 -9.30
C THR A 4 27.61 11.88 -9.81
N GLU A 5 27.59 10.93 -10.72
CA GLU A 5 26.38 10.24 -11.17
C GLU A 5 25.83 9.40 -10.02
N THR A 6 24.71 9.85 -9.45
CA THR A 6 24.00 9.13 -8.37
C THR A 6 23.38 7.86 -8.94
N ALA A 7 24.04 6.73 -8.71
CA ALA A 7 23.51 5.41 -9.02
C ALA A 7 22.14 5.17 -8.33
N PRO A 8 21.17 4.53 -8.99
CA PRO A 8 19.86 4.24 -8.39
C PRO A 8 20.03 3.26 -7.22
N LYS A 9 19.47 3.62 -6.05
CA LYS A 9 19.49 2.79 -4.84
C LYS A 9 18.88 1.43 -5.14
N THR A 10 19.72 0.39 -5.15
CA THR A 10 19.33 -1.00 -5.35
C THR A 10 18.35 -1.46 -4.26
N ASN A 11 17.18 -1.87 -4.74
CA ASN A 11 16.05 -2.47 -4.04
C ASN A 11 16.52 -3.57 -3.05
N SER A 12 16.46 -3.28 -1.75
CA SER A 12 16.57 -4.30 -0.69
C SER A 12 15.34 -5.21 -0.75
N GLU A 13 15.37 -6.11 -1.72
CA GLU A 13 14.47 -7.21 -2.05
C GLU A 13 12.98 -6.93 -1.83
N ARG A 14 12.31 -6.42 -2.88
CA ARG A 14 10.86 -6.56 -3.06
C ARG A 14 10.48 -8.06 -3.12
N ARG A 15 10.38 -8.72 -1.97
CA ARG A 15 10.04 -10.15 -1.85
C ARG A 15 8.53 -10.32 -1.88
N LEU A 16 7.98 -10.42 -3.08
CA LEU A 16 6.59 -10.84 -3.26
C LEU A 16 6.46 -12.34 -3.01
N GLY A 17 5.38 -12.72 -2.34
CA GLY A 17 4.88 -14.08 -2.30
C GLY A 17 4.23 -14.46 -3.63
N LYS A 18 3.69 -15.70 -3.69
CA LYS A 18 3.08 -16.24 -4.90
C LYS A 18 1.92 -15.38 -5.40
N LEU A 19 1.09 -14.85 -4.49
CA LEU A 19 -0.08 -14.06 -4.87
C LEU A 19 0.35 -12.69 -5.38
N GLY A 20 1.14 -11.96 -4.60
CA GLY A 20 1.62 -10.63 -5.00
C GLY A 20 2.36 -10.68 -6.33
N TYR A 21 3.22 -11.68 -6.55
CA TYR A 21 3.92 -11.86 -7.82
C TYR A 21 2.94 -12.04 -9.00
N ALA A 22 1.89 -12.84 -8.83
CA ALA A 22 0.87 -13.05 -9.87
C ALA A 22 0.04 -11.79 -10.16
N LEU A 23 -0.24 -10.98 -9.14
CA LEU A 23 -1.10 -9.79 -9.26
C LEU A 23 -0.34 -8.53 -9.69
N ASP A 24 0.97 -8.46 -9.50
CA ASP A 24 1.80 -7.28 -9.76
C ASP A 24 1.61 -6.69 -11.17
N LYS A 25 1.75 -7.54 -12.19
CA LYS A 25 1.57 -7.13 -13.59
C LYS A 25 0.14 -6.66 -13.87
N ARG A 26 -0.85 -7.23 -13.19
CA ARG A 26 -2.26 -6.85 -13.35
C ARG A 26 -2.55 -5.48 -12.75
N PHE A 27 -2.05 -5.19 -11.54
CA PHE A 27 -2.12 -3.86 -10.95
C PHE A 27 -1.43 -2.82 -11.84
N SER A 28 -0.20 -3.12 -12.28
CA SER A 28 0.58 -2.22 -13.13
C SER A 28 -0.12 -1.94 -14.46
N ARG A 29 -0.66 -2.98 -15.12
CA ARG A 29 -1.40 -2.83 -16.39
C ARG A 29 -2.67 -2.00 -16.23
N LEU A 30 -3.54 -2.37 -15.29
CA LEU A 30 -4.82 -1.68 -15.06
C LEU A 30 -4.60 -0.21 -14.69
N GLN A 31 -3.58 0.07 -13.87
CA GLN A 31 -3.18 1.44 -13.54
C GLN A 31 -2.73 2.21 -14.79
N GLN A 32 -1.82 1.65 -15.59
CA GLN A 32 -1.31 2.32 -16.79
C GLN A 32 -2.42 2.62 -17.80
N GLU A 33 -3.32 1.66 -18.03
CA GLU A 33 -4.48 1.85 -18.91
C GLU A 33 -5.40 2.95 -18.37
N TYR A 34 -5.68 2.96 -17.06
CA TYR A 34 -6.47 4.03 -16.44
C TYR A 34 -5.82 5.41 -16.59
N LEU A 35 -4.50 5.51 -16.38
CA LEU A 35 -3.75 6.76 -16.51
C LEU A 35 -3.66 7.25 -17.97
N ARG A 36 -3.80 6.36 -18.95
CA ARG A 36 -3.96 6.71 -20.38
C ARG A 36 -5.40 7.07 -20.76
N ASP A 37 -6.28 7.19 -19.77
CA ASP A 37 -7.68 7.55 -19.93
C ASP A 37 -8.55 6.49 -20.64
N GLU A 38 -8.08 5.23 -20.70
CA GLU A 38 -8.75 4.14 -21.42
C GLU A 38 -10.15 3.85 -20.84
N PRO A 39 -11.23 3.88 -21.65
CA PRO A 39 -12.60 3.67 -21.18
C PRO A 39 -12.81 2.31 -20.47
N ALA A 40 -12.16 1.26 -20.96
CA ALA A 40 -12.25 -0.08 -20.37
C ALA A 40 -11.69 -0.12 -18.94
N ALA A 41 -10.50 0.45 -18.72
CA ALA A 41 -9.88 0.51 -17.40
C ALA A 41 -10.70 1.37 -16.41
N LYS A 42 -11.29 2.48 -16.87
CA LYS A 42 -12.23 3.28 -16.06
C LYS A 42 -13.44 2.46 -15.62
N ALA A 43 -14.01 1.69 -16.54
CA ALA A 43 -15.16 0.81 -16.27
C ALA A 43 -14.78 -0.30 -15.28
N ASP A 44 -13.62 -0.92 -15.44
CA ASP A 44 -13.12 -1.97 -14.55
C ASP A 44 -12.87 -1.45 -13.13
N LEU A 45 -12.23 -0.28 -12.98
CA LEU A 45 -12.09 0.35 -11.65
C LEU A 45 -13.44 0.73 -11.04
N ALA A 46 -14.41 1.15 -11.85
CA ALA A 46 -15.77 1.42 -11.36
C ALA A 46 -16.47 0.15 -10.85
N ARG A 47 -16.37 -0.96 -11.59
CA ARG A 47 -16.87 -2.28 -11.18
C ARG A 47 -16.19 -2.76 -9.88
N LEU A 48 -14.86 -2.67 -9.82
CA LEU A 48 -14.09 -3.03 -8.62
C LEU A 48 -14.54 -2.24 -7.38
N ARG A 49 -14.80 -0.93 -7.52
CA ARG A 49 -15.34 -0.14 -6.39
C ARG A 49 -16.69 -0.66 -5.88
N ARG A 50 -17.54 -1.24 -6.73
CA ARG A 50 -18.82 -1.85 -6.31
C ARG A 50 -18.65 -3.13 -5.48
N GLY A 51 -17.46 -3.75 -5.52
CA GLY A 51 -17.08 -4.89 -4.69
C GLY A 51 -16.47 -4.51 -3.33
N LEU A 52 -16.19 -3.23 -3.08
CA LEU A 52 -15.55 -2.79 -1.84
C LEU A 52 -16.41 -3.13 -0.62
N GLY A 53 -15.82 -3.84 0.35
CA GLY A 53 -16.50 -4.24 1.58
C GLY A 53 -17.50 -5.39 1.42
N LYS A 54 -17.59 -5.99 0.22
CA LYS A 54 -18.36 -7.20 -0.02
C LYS A 54 -17.46 -8.44 0.04
N PRO A 55 -18.00 -9.61 0.41
CA PRO A 55 -17.24 -10.87 0.37
C PRO A 55 -16.68 -11.17 -1.02
N ALA A 56 -15.53 -11.83 -1.07
CA ALA A 56 -15.04 -12.43 -2.32
C ALA A 56 -16.09 -13.42 -2.84
N GLY A 57 -16.23 -13.52 -4.16
CA GLY A 57 -17.26 -14.38 -4.77
C GLY A 57 -18.65 -13.76 -4.83
N SER A 58 -18.96 -12.70 -4.08
CA SER A 58 -20.34 -12.16 -4.05
C SER A 58 -20.68 -11.19 -5.20
N VAL A 59 -19.70 -10.80 -6.03
CA VAL A 59 -19.88 -9.80 -7.10
C VAL A 59 -19.39 -10.38 -8.44
N PRO A 60 -20.28 -10.97 -9.26
CA PRO A 60 -19.89 -11.68 -10.47
C PRO A 60 -19.13 -10.83 -11.49
N GLU A 61 -19.51 -9.57 -11.64
CA GLU A 61 -18.92 -8.63 -12.61
C GLU A 61 -17.44 -8.31 -12.41
N ILE A 62 -16.83 -8.74 -11.30
CA ILE A 62 -15.39 -8.54 -11.02
C ILE A 62 -14.63 -9.85 -10.82
N TRP A 63 -15.26 -11.01 -10.97
CA TRP A 63 -14.60 -12.29 -10.72
C TRP A 63 -13.37 -12.50 -11.58
N GLU A 64 -13.41 -12.12 -12.86
CA GLU A 64 -12.24 -12.21 -13.75
C GLU A 64 -11.05 -11.38 -13.24
N LEU A 65 -11.33 -10.17 -12.74
CA LEU A 65 -10.33 -9.24 -12.23
C LEU A 65 -9.78 -9.68 -10.86
N THR A 66 -10.58 -10.36 -10.04
CA THR A 66 -10.19 -10.73 -8.67
C THR A 66 -9.85 -12.22 -8.55
N ILE A 67 -10.85 -13.09 -8.60
CA ILE A 67 -10.73 -14.54 -8.42
C ILE A 67 -9.93 -15.16 -9.57
N GLY A 68 -10.28 -14.84 -10.82
CA GLY A 68 -9.58 -15.31 -12.02
C GLY A 68 -8.14 -14.80 -12.16
N SER A 69 -7.72 -13.91 -11.26
CA SER A 69 -6.34 -13.43 -11.18
C SER A 69 -5.48 -14.22 -10.17
N VAL A 70 -6.10 -15.06 -9.34
CA VAL A 70 -5.39 -15.95 -8.40
C VAL A 70 -4.78 -17.12 -9.19
N PRO A 71 -3.48 -17.42 -9.01
CA PRO A 71 -2.87 -18.57 -9.67
C PRO A 71 -3.42 -19.88 -9.11
N GLU A 72 -3.59 -20.88 -9.98
CA GLU A 72 -4.12 -22.21 -9.64
C GLU A 72 -3.39 -22.87 -8.46
N ALA A 73 -2.07 -22.64 -8.33
CA ALA A 73 -1.26 -23.13 -7.21
C ALA A 73 -1.66 -22.57 -5.82
N LEU A 74 -2.55 -21.58 -5.78
CA LEU A 74 -3.14 -21.00 -4.57
C LEU A 74 -4.66 -21.21 -4.49
N SER A 75 -5.25 -21.82 -5.51
CA SER A 75 -6.65 -22.27 -5.47
C SER A 75 -6.78 -23.45 -4.51
N TRP A 76 -8.03 -23.74 -4.15
CA TRP A 76 -8.37 -24.84 -3.27
C TRP A 76 -9.71 -25.45 -3.66
N ASP A 77 -9.95 -26.67 -3.20
CA ASP A 77 -11.13 -27.47 -3.58
C ASP A 77 -12.24 -27.34 -2.52
N ARG A 78 -12.78 -26.12 -2.39
CA ARG A 78 -13.88 -25.82 -1.46
C ARG A 78 -14.85 -24.80 -2.08
N ASP A 79 -16.08 -24.81 -1.57
CA ASP A 79 -17.14 -23.90 -2.02
C ASP A 79 -16.89 -22.45 -1.58
N GLU A 80 -16.27 -22.26 -0.42
CA GLU A 80 -15.93 -20.91 0.07
C GLU A 80 -14.66 -20.35 -0.61
N PRO A 81 -14.54 -19.02 -0.81
CA PRO A 81 -13.35 -18.43 -1.40
C PRO A 81 -12.10 -18.67 -0.54
N SER A 82 -11.00 -19.06 -1.18
CA SER A 82 -9.69 -19.23 -0.56
C SER A 82 -9.17 -17.94 0.06
N ARG A 83 -8.20 -18.08 0.97
CA ARG A 83 -7.50 -16.92 1.54
C ARG A 83 -6.87 -16.04 0.45
N ALA A 84 -6.38 -16.65 -0.63
CA ALA A 84 -5.78 -15.93 -1.75
C ALA A 84 -6.83 -15.19 -2.58
N GLU A 85 -8.01 -15.79 -2.81
CA GLU A 85 -9.14 -15.13 -3.50
C GLU A 85 -9.71 -13.99 -2.66
N GLN A 86 -9.85 -14.17 -1.35
CA GLN A 86 -10.23 -13.13 -0.41
C GLN A 86 -9.23 -11.95 -0.44
N ALA A 87 -7.93 -12.25 -0.38
CA ALA A 87 -6.88 -11.24 -0.44
C ALA A 87 -6.82 -10.52 -1.80
N SER A 88 -6.96 -11.24 -2.91
CA SER A 88 -7.02 -10.68 -4.26
C SER A 88 -8.19 -9.71 -4.40
N HIS A 89 -9.39 -10.13 -4.01
CA HIS A 89 -10.59 -9.30 -4.01
C HIS A 89 -10.42 -8.04 -3.17
N ALA A 90 -9.94 -8.17 -1.93
CA ALA A 90 -9.68 -7.03 -1.07
C ALA A 90 -8.64 -6.08 -1.69
N ALA A 91 -7.52 -6.59 -2.20
CA ALA A 91 -6.46 -5.76 -2.77
C ALA A 91 -6.93 -4.96 -4.01
N PHE A 92 -7.64 -5.60 -4.96
CA PHE A 92 -8.15 -4.90 -6.14
C PHE A 92 -9.25 -3.89 -5.82
N THR A 93 -10.17 -4.21 -4.90
CA THR A 93 -11.24 -3.27 -4.52
C THR A 93 -10.69 -2.06 -3.76
N LEU A 94 -9.68 -2.25 -2.91
CA LEU A 94 -8.95 -1.17 -2.22
C LEU A 94 -8.09 -0.36 -3.19
N PHE A 95 -7.47 -0.99 -4.18
CA PHE A 95 -6.75 -0.30 -5.27
C PHE A 95 -7.69 0.61 -6.06
N ALA A 96 -8.85 0.09 -6.46
CA ALA A 96 -9.82 0.85 -7.23
C ALA A 96 -10.45 2.03 -6.46
N LEU A 97 -10.55 1.92 -5.13
CA LEU A 97 -10.87 3.04 -4.26
C LEU A 97 -9.76 4.10 -4.26
N HIS A 98 -8.51 3.68 -4.12
CA HIS A 98 -7.36 4.59 -4.02
C HIS A 98 -7.13 5.36 -5.32
N GLN A 99 -7.14 4.66 -6.46
CA GLN A 99 -6.90 5.25 -7.79
C GLN A 99 -8.02 6.20 -8.24
N GLN A 100 -9.19 6.18 -7.60
CA GLN A 100 -10.36 6.95 -8.02
C GLN A 100 -10.07 8.45 -8.11
N SER A 101 -10.31 9.03 -9.29
CA SER A 101 -10.12 10.47 -9.56
C SER A 101 -8.67 10.96 -9.39
N LEU A 102 -7.69 10.05 -9.32
CA LEU A 102 -6.28 10.39 -9.30
C LEU A 102 -5.67 10.16 -10.68
N THR A 103 -5.01 11.19 -11.20
CA THR A 103 -4.24 11.13 -12.46
C THR A 103 -2.79 10.71 -12.25
N VAL A 104 -2.47 10.18 -11.06
CA VAL A 104 -1.15 9.69 -10.67
C VAL A 104 -1.25 8.23 -10.24
N ALA A 105 -0.15 7.49 -10.35
CA ALA A 105 -0.06 6.11 -9.91
C ALA A 105 -0.24 6.00 -8.38
N VAL A 106 -0.99 5.00 -7.93
CA VAL A 106 -1.11 4.64 -6.50
C VAL A 106 -0.54 3.27 -6.17
N HIS A 107 -0.35 2.41 -7.17
CA HIS A 107 0.43 1.20 -7.09
C HIS A 107 1.91 1.53 -7.33
N GLU A 108 2.68 1.49 -6.25
CA GLU A 108 4.12 1.78 -6.23
C GLU A 108 4.91 0.56 -5.75
N PRO A 109 5.50 -0.23 -6.67
CA PRO A 109 6.38 -1.34 -6.33
C PRO A 109 7.46 -0.97 -5.31
N GLY A 110 7.58 -1.76 -4.24
CA GLY A 110 8.61 -1.59 -3.21
C GLY A 110 8.23 -0.70 -2.01
N THR A 111 7.20 0.14 -2.11
CA THR A 111 6.70 0.90 -0.95
C THR A 111 5.69 0.07 -0.18
N SER A 112 5.99 -0.33 1.07
CA SER A 112 5.02 -1.09 1.86
C SER A 112 3.88 -0.23 2.40
N PHE A 113 2.77 -0.86 2.77
CA PHE A 113 1.64 -0.17 3.42
C PHE A 113 2.08 0.58 4.69
N GLY A 114 2.85 -0.09 5.57
CA GLY A 114 3.39 0.55 6.77
C GLY A 114 4.26 1.77 6.45
N ARG A 115 5.14 1.67 5.44
CA ARG A 115 6.00 2.79 5.01
C ARG A 115 5.17 3.97 4.51
N ALA A 116 4.17 3.72 3.66
CA ALA A 116 3.28 4.76 3.12
C ALA A 116 2.47 5.45 4.22
N VAL A 117 1.92 4.71 5.19
CA VAL A 117 1.20 5.29 6.34
C VAL A 117 2.15 6.08 7.26
N GLY A 118 3.41 5.65 7.38
CA GLY A 118 4.45 6.40 8.09
C GLY A 118 4.73 7.76 7.42
N LYS A 119 4.80 7.79 6.09
CA LYS A 119 4.94 9.04 5.32
C LYS A 119 3.72 9.94 5.50
N LEU A 120 2.51 9.37 5.41
CA LEU A 120 1.25 10.07 5.63
C LEU A 120 1.23 10.75 7.01
N ARG A 121 1.66 10.03 8.06
CA ARG A 121 1.79 10.62 9.40
C ARG A 121 2.74 11.81 9.40
N SER A 122 3.92 11.67 8.81
CA SER A 122 4.90 12.77 8.77
C SER A 122 4.39 14.00 7.99
N LYS A 123 3.64 13.81 6.91
CA LYS A 123 3.07 14.91 6.10
C LYS A 123 1.89 15.60 6.77
N ASN A 124 1.07 14.87 7.53
CA ASN A 124 -0.17 15.41 8.10
C ASN A 124 0.00 15.78 9.58
N THR A 125 0.72 16.87 9.86
CA THR A 125 1.09 17.32 11.21
C THR A 125 -0.11 17.56 12.13
N ARG A 126 -1.28 17.93 11.57
CA ARG A 126 -2.50 18.17 12.35
C ARG A 126 -3.27 16.89 12.71
N SER A 127 -2.95 15.75 12.10
CA SER A 127 -3.67 14.48 12.30
C SER A 127 -2.75 13.29 12.56
N GLN A 128 -1.49 13.53 12.97
CA GLN A 128 -0.51 12.47 13.21
C GLN A 128 -1.00 11.43 14.20
N GLU A 129 -1.64 11.87 15.28
CA GLU A 129 -2.19 11.00 16.31
C GLU A 129 -3.36 10.17 15.76
N ALA A 130 -4.27 10.78 15.01
CA ALA A 130 -5.38 10.05 14.39
C ALA A 130 -4.91 8.99 13.37
N VAL A 131 -3.89 9.30 12.57
CA VAL A 131 -3.25 8.33 11.64
C VAL A 131 -2.61 7.20 12.43
N THR A 132 -1.87 7.53 13.50
CA THR A 132 -1.23 6.54 14.38
C THR A 132 -2.27 5.64 15.04
N ASN A 133 -3.32 6.19 15.62
CA ASN A 133 -4.39 5.42 16.28
C ASN A 133 -5.08 4.47 15.31
N ARG A 134 -5.38 4.91 14.09
CA ARG A 134 -5.97 4.04 13.06
C ARG A 134 -5.00 2.93 12.62
N PHE A 135 -3.72 3.24 12.50
CA PHE A 135 -2.70 2.24 12.18
C PHE A 135 -2.49 1.23 13.33
N MET A 136 -2.58 1.67 14.59
CA MET A 136 -2.58 0.78 15.74
C MET A 136 -3.82 -0.12 15.75
N ALA A 137 -4.99 0.41 15.40
CA ALA A 137 -6.21 -0.40 15.27
C ALA A 137 -6.07 -1.49 14.19
N VAL A 138 -5.44 -1.20 13.03
CA VAL A 138 -5.04 -2.23 12.05
C VAL A 138 -4.18 -3.32 12.70
N SER A 139 -3.29 -2.93 13.61
CA SER A 139 -2.32 -3.81 14.26
C SER A 139 -2.90 -4.61 15.43
N THR A 140 -4.03 -4.20 16.01
CA THR A 140 -4.70 -4.92 17.12
C THR A 140 -5.99 -5.64 16.71
N ALA A 141 -6.58 -5.29 15.56
CA ALA A 141 -7.84 -5.87 15.08
C ALA A 141 -7.87 -7.41 15.13
N GLU A 142 -8.97 -7.97 15.61
CA GLU A 142 -9.11 -9.42 15.86
C GLU A 142 -9.64 -10.18 14.64
N SER A 143 -10.30 -9.46 13.72
CA SER A 143 -10.85 -10.01 12.48
C SER A 143 -10.26 -9.33 11.24
N VAL A 144 -10.32 -10.03 10.11
CA VAL A 144 -9.87 -9.45 8.83
C VAL A 144 -10.82 -8.37 8.33
N ASP A 145 -12.12 -8.47 8.60
CA ASP A 145 -13.09 -7.43 8.24
C ASP A 145 -12.77 -6.11 8.95
N GLU A 146 -12.45 -6.16 10.24
CA GLU A 146 -12.01 -5.00 11.02
C GLU A 146 -10.71 -4.40 10.46
N VAL A 147 -9.72 -5.25 10.12
CA VAL A 147 -8.49 -4.81 9.45
C VAL A 147 -8.82 -4.06 8.15
N LEU A 148 -9.70 -4.60 7.31
CA LEU A 148 -10.07 -3.99 6.03
C LEU A 148 -10.82 -2.67 6.21
N VAL A 149 -11.63 -2.52 7.27
CA VAL A 149 -12.26 -1.24 7.62
C VAL A 149 -11.21 -0.17 7.92
N HIS A 150 -10.23 -0.49 8.76
CA HIS A 150 -9.18 0.47 9.12
C HIS A 150 -8.25 0.79 7.94
N ILE A 151 -7.87 -0.21 7.14
CA ILE A 151 -7.09 -0.01 5.90
C ILE A 151 -7.83 0.92 4.94
N ARG A 152 -9.15 0.73 4.76
CA ARG A 152 -9.96 1.61 3.91
C ARG A 152 -9.90 3.06 4.36
N GLY A 153 -10.02 3.31 5.67
CA GLY A 153 -9.89 4.66 6.23
C GLY A 153 -8.52 5.29 5.98
N LEU A 154 -7.44 4.52 6.11
CA LEU A 154 -6.07 4.97 5.81
C LEU A 154 -5.86 5.22 4.32
N ILE A 155 -6.40 4.38 3.44
CA ILE A 155 -6.33 4.55 1.99
C ILE A 155 -7.03 5.82 1.53
N THR A 156 -8.16 6.19 2.13
CA THR A 156 -8.80 7.48 1.82
C THR A 156 -7.90 8.66 2.16
N GLN A 157 -7.13 8.58 3.26
CA GLN A 157 -6.16 9.61 3.62
C GLN A 157 -4.94 9.63 2.68
N LEU A 158 -4.39 8.44 2.36
CA LEU A 158 -3.31 8.29 1.37
C LEU A 158 -3.70 8.87 0.01
N ARG A 159 -4.94 8.61 -0.43
CA ARG A 159 -5.49 9.15 -1.67
C ARG A 159 -5.51 10.68 -1.68
N SER A 160 -5.94 11.31 -0.58
CA SER A 160 -5.95 12.77 -0.46
C SER A 160 -4.55 13.38 -0.57
N GLU A 161 -3.55 12.69 0.00
CA GLU A 161 -2.14 13.09 -0.07
C GLU A 161 -1.40 12.59 -1.32
N ARG A 162 -2.08 11.83 -2.19
CA ARG A 162 -1.52 11.20 -3.41
C ARG A 162 -0.32 10.29 -3.12
N GLU A 163 -0.35 9.57 -2.00
CA GLU A 163 0.71 8.65 -1.57
C GLU A 163 0.40 7.21 -1.97
N GLY A 164 1.16 6.65 -2.92
CA GLY A 164 1.02 5.27 -3.36
C GLY A 164 1.72 4.24 -2.47
N PHE A 165 1.40 2.96 -2.70
CA PHE A 165 2.11 1.82 -2.12
C PHE A 165 1.94 0.53 -2.95
N ASP A 166 2.68 -0.51 -2.60
CA ASP A 166 2.75 -1.79 -3.30
C ASP A 166 1.53 -2.68 -2.98
N TYR A 167 0.46 -2.52 -3.77
CA TYR A 167 -0.73 -3.38 -3.71
C TYR A 167 -0.45 -4.88 -3.95
N ALA A 168 0.60 -5.23 -4.69
CA ALA A 168 0.96 -6.64 -4.86
C ALA A 168 1.48 -7.21 -3.53
N ARG A 169 2.34 -6.45 -2.83
CA ARG A 169 2.76 -6.80 -1.47
C ARG A 169 1.59 -6.81 -0.48
N LEU A 170 0.66 -5.86 -0.58
CA LEU A 170 -0.55 -5.86 0.24
C LEU A 170 -1.37 -7.15 0.07
N ALA A 171 -1.47 -7.70 -1.14
CA ALA A 171 -2.19 -8.95 -1.38
C ALA A 171 -1.55 -10.14 -0.63
N ASP A 172 -0.21 -10.22 -0.62
CA ASP A 172 0.49 -11.24 0.18
C ASP A 172 0.29 -11.01 1.69
N ASP A 173 0.37 -9.76 2.14
CA ASP A 173 0.16 -9.39 3.54
C ASP A 173 -1.26 -9.75 4.01
N LEU A 174 -2.29 -9.48 3.20
CA LEU A 174 -3.69 -9.87 3.46
C LEU A 174 -3.86 -11.39 3.51
N THR A 175 -3.20 -12.12 2.60
CA THR A 175 -3.18 -13.59 2.66
C THR A 175 -2.54 -14.07 3.97
N GLY A 176 -1.46 -13.41 4.42
CA GLY A 176 -0.79 -13.68 5.69
C GLY A 176 -1.66 -13.38 6.91
N LEU A 177 -2.46 -12.32 6.88
CA LEU A 177 -3.43 -11.99 7.93
C LEU A 177 -4.55 -13.02 8.03
N LEU A 178 -5.03 -13.53 6.89
CA LEU A 178 -6.04 -14.59 6.80
C LEU A 178 -5.49 -15.98 7.20
N THR A 179 -4.17 -16.15 7.25
CA THR A 179 -3.54 -17.44 7.55
C THR A 179 -3.24 -17.58 9.05
N PRO A 180 -3.80 -18.61 9.73
CA PRO A 180 -3.51 -18.87 11.14
C PRO A 180 -2.01 -18.92 11.44
N GLY A 181 -1.59 -18.23 12.50
CA GLY A 181 -0.19 -18.15 12.93
C GLY A 181 0.72 -17.19 12.13
N ARG A 182 0.26 -16.64 10.99
CA ARG A 182 1.07 -15.69 10.18
C ARG A 182 0.74 -14.22 10.43
N ALA A 183 -0.45 -13.90 10.92
CA ALA A 183 -0.91 -12.52 11.14
C ALA A 183 0.05 -11.69 12.02
N LYS A 184 0.61 -12.27 13.09
CA LYS A 184 1.59 -11.59 13.97
C LYS A 184 2.82 -11.12 13.21
N ARG A 185 3.31 -11.91 12.24
CA ARG A 185 4.47 -11.57 11.42
C ARG A 185 4.18 -10.40 10.49
N VAL A 186 3.00 -10.36 9.87
CA VAL A 186 2.57 -9.26 9.00
C VAL A 186 2.46 -7.96 9.79
N ARG A 187 1.77 -7.99 10.94
CA ARG A 187 1.60 -6.82 11.82
C ARG A 187 2.94 -6.27 12.30
N LEU A 188 3.87 -7.14 12.70
CA LEU A 188 5.23 -6.73 13.07
C LEU A 188 6.00 -6.10 11.90
N ALA A 189 5.88 -6.65 10.69
CA ALA A 189 6.52 -6.09 9.50
C ALA A 189 5.96 -4.70 9.16
N TRP A 190 4.64 -4.53 9.21
CA TRP A 190 3.99 -3.22 9.03
C TRP A 190 4.43 -2.22 10.09
N GLY A 191 4.45 -2.61 11.38
CA GLY A 191 4.90 -1.75 12.46
C GLY A 191 6.35 -1.28 12.28
N ARG A 192 7.27 -2.20 11.93
CA ARG A 192 8.68 -1.86 11.63
C ARG A 192 8.79 -0.85 10.50
N ASP A 193 8.07 -1.07 9.40
CA ASP A 193 8.09 -0.17 8.25
C ASP A 193 7.48 1.20 8.57
N PHE A 194 6.42 1.25 9.39
CA PHE A 194 5.76 2.48 9.85
C PHE A 194 6.67 3.34 10.72
N TYR A 195 7.35 2.76 11.71
CA TYR A 195 8.23 3.53 12.60
C TYR A 195 9.58 3.88 11.96
N ARG A 196 10.12 3.06 11.06
CA ARG A 196 11.37 3.36 10.35
C ARG A 196 11.28 4.64 9.52
N THR A 197 10.14 4.88 8.87
CA THR A 197 9.93 6.09 8.07
C THR A 197 10.09 7.38 8.87
N SER A 198 9.68 7.40 10.14
CA SER A 198 9.83 8.62 10.95
C SER A 198 11.24 8.84 11.48
N ALA A 199 12.05 7.79 11.62
CA ALA A 199 13.47 7.95 11.90
C ALA A 199 14.19 8.57 10.69
N GLU A 200 13.89 8.11 9.47
CA GLU A 200 14.47 8.65 8.23
C GLU A 200 14.13 10.15 8.04
N SER A 201 12.90 10.56 8.36
CA SER A 201 12.49 11.97 8.29
C SER A 201 13.15 12.86 9.36
N ALA A 202 13.49 12.32 10.53
CA ALA A 202 14.15 13.07 11.61
C ALA A 202 15.64 13.29 11.32
N THR A 203 16.32 12.30 10.73
CA THR A 203 17.76 12.38 10.39
C THR A 203 18.06 13.22 9.14
N GLY A 204 17.06 13.63 8.36
CA GLY A 204 17.24 14.45 7.15
C GLY A 204 17.13 15.96 7.38
N GLY A 205 16.88 16.41 8.62
CA GLY A 205 16.64 17.81 8.97
C GLY A 205 17.85 18.59 9.48
N ASP A 206 19.00 17.95 9.74
CA ASP A 206 20.13 18.56 10.46
C ASP A 206 21.31 18.96 9.55
N ASN A 207 21.07 19.34 8.29
CA ASN A 207 22.13 19.77 7.36
C ASN A 207 21.91 21.19 6.80
N GLU A 208 21.51 22.13 7.66
CA GLU A 208 21.72 23.57 7.45
C GLU A 208 22.53 24.11 8.63
N GLU A 209 23.83 23.78 8.62
CA GLU A 209 24.82 24.32 9.57
C GLU A 209 25.25 25.72 9.08
N ASN A 210 24.52 26.71 9.60
CA ASN A 210 24.99 28.01 10.08
C ASN A 210 26.41 28.45 9.67
N ASP A 211 26.56 29.14 8.53
CA ASP A 211 27.72 30.01 8.29
C ASP A 211 27.41 31.40 8.85
N SER A 212 27.76 31.60 10.12
CA SER A 212 27.93 32.93 10.69
C SER A 212 29.12 32.90 11.64
N THR A 213 30.26 33.38 11.14
CA THR A 213 31.30 33.92 12.01
C THR A 213 31.50 35.38 11.61
N ASP A 214 30.76 36.25 12.30
CA ASP A 214 31.14 37.65 12.51
C ASP A 214 32.43 37.64 13.35
N GLU A 215 33.57 37.99 12.75
CA GLU A 215 34.74 38.43 13.49
C GLU A 215 34.61 39.94 13.73
N ASN A 216 34.31 40.30 14.97
CA ASN A 216 34.46 41.64 15.49
C ASN A 216 35.60 41.58 16.53
N THR A 217 36.67 42.38 16.38
CA THR A 217 37.37 43.08 17.49
C THR A 217 38.41 44.07 16.91
N GLU A 218 38.11 45.36 17.14
CA GLU A 218 38.97 46.52 17.48
C GLU A 218 40.52 46.40 17.38
N GLU A 219 41.14 47.34 16.64
CA GLU A 219 42.03 48.41 17.17
C GLU A 219 42.14 49.59 16.16
#